data_AF-A0A7Y8EDE2-F1
#
_entry.id   AF-A0A7Y8EDE2-F1
#
_cell.length_a   1.000
_cell.length_b   1.000
_cell.length_c   1.000
_cell.angle_alpha   90.00
_cell.angle_beta   90.00
_cell.angle_gamma   90.00
#
_symmetry.space_group_name_H-M   'P 1'
#
loop_
_entity.id
_entity.type
_entity.pdbx_description
1 polymer ?
#
loop_
_entity_poly.entity_id
_entity_poly.type
_entity_poly.pdbx_seq_one_letter_code
_entity_poly.pdbx_strand_id
1 'polypeptide(L)'
;MLASFRSGSLRRHVVHEVHHCLRMAGPGYGWTLGEAMISEGLLGQFVRRVLGSEPELWERALAPEELLSSPVEFQLLEATYYDHSEWFFGTGTRPRWLGYTLGYQMVDAWLAKQGEVDAATWVNVPAQDILANATQEGLVTRP
;
A
#
# COMPACT_ATOMS: atom_id res chain seq x y z
N MET A 1 -4.86 -3.01 -26.65
CA MET A 1 -5.00 -4.41 -26.17
C MET A 1 -3.73 -5.24 -26.35
N LEU A 2 -3.21 -5.42 -27.58
CA LEU A 2 -1.98 -6.21 -27.83
C LEU A 2 -0.71 -5.65 -27.15
N ALA A 3 -0.60 -4.32 -27.02
CA ALA A 3 0.53 -3.68 -26.33
C ALA A 3 0.57 -4.02 -24.84
N SER A 4 -0.58 -4.05 -24.15
CA SER A 4 -0.70 -4.36 -22.72
C SER A 4 -0.35 -5.82 -22.37
N PHE A 5 -0.56 -6.74 -23.32
CA PHE A 5 -0.07 -8.13 -23.20
C PHE A 5 1.45 -8.20 -23.35
N ARG A 6 2.01 -7.47 -24.31
CA ARG A 6 3.46 -7.50 -24.62
C ARG A 6 4.30 -6.73 -23.60
N SER A 7 3.77 -5.67 -23.01
CA SER A 7 4.45 -4.89 -21.97
C SER A 7 4.38 -5.54 -20.57
N GLY A 8 3.61 -6.62 -20.42
CA GLY A 8 3.37 -7.26 -19.13
C GLY A 8 2.39 -6.52 -18.22
N SER A 9 1.83 -5.37 -18.65
CA SER A 9 0.93 -4.57 -17.82
C SER A 9 -0.37 -5.30 -17.48
N LEU A 10 -0.89 -6.12 -18.41
CA LEU A 10 -2.06 -6.96 -18.12
C LEU A 10 -1.72 -8.04 -17.09
N ARG A 11 -0.55 -8.69 -17.21
CA ARG A 11 -0.12 -9.72 -16.25
C ARG A 11 0.00 -9.11 -14.86
N ARG A 12 0.60 -7.92 -14.76
CA ARG A 12 0.69 -7.16 -13.51
C ARG A 12 -0.69 -6.87 -12.91
N HIS A 13 -1.60 -6.33 -13.71
CA HIS A 13 -2.95 -6.02 -13.25
C HIS A 13 -3.72 -7.29 -12.79
N VAL A 14 -3.59 -8.41 -13.49
CA VAL A 14 -4.18 -9.69 -13.04
C VAL A 14 -3.62 -10.14 -11.70
N VAL A 15 -2.31 -10.06 -11.47
CA VAL A 15 -1.70 -10.43 -10.19
C VAL A 15 -2.18 -9.51 -9.05
N HIS A 16 -2.33 -8.21 -9.34
CA HIS A 16 -2.89 -7.24 -8.41
C HIS A 16 -4.33 -7.62 -8.03
N GLU A 17 -5.23 -7.79 -8.99
CA GLU A 17 -6.64 -8.14 -8.71
C GLU A 17 -6.80 -9.51 -8.05
N VAL A 18 -5.93 -10.48 -8.35
CA VAL A 18 -5.93 -11.79 -7.66
C VAL A 18 -5.64 -11.63 -6.18
N HIS A 19 -4.67 -10.80 -5.81
CA HIS A 19 -4.38 -10.56 -4.39
C HIS A 19 -5.53 -9.82 -3.70
N HIS A 20 -6.21 -8.89 -4.38
CA HIS A 20 -7.47 -8.32 -3.87
C HIS A 20 -8.48 -9.43 -3.55
N CYS A 21 -8.77 -10.31 -4.50
CA CYS A 21 -9.71 -11.41 -4.31
C CYS A 21 -9.32 -12.32 -3.14
N LEU A 22 -8.03 -12.64 -3.00
CA LEU A 22 -7.52 -13.46 -1.88
C LEU A 22 -7.73 -12.74 -0.55
N ARG A 23 -7.35 -11.46 -0.46
CA ARG A 23 -7.47 -10.67 0.78
C ARG A 23 -8.93 -10.43 1.18
N MET A 24 -9.85 -10.37 0.22
CA MET A 24 -11.30 -10.31 0.49
C MET A 24 -11.84 -11.54 1.23
N ALA A 25 -11.15 -12.69 1.15
CA ALA A 25 -11.49 -13.86 1.95
C ALA A 25 -10.93 -13.82 3.40
N GLY A 26 -10.07 -12.84 3.70
CA GLY A 26 -9.45 -12.60 4.99
C GLY A 26 -9.89 -11.25 5.58
N PRO A 27 -8.95 -10.33 5.92
CA PRO A 27 -9.27 -9.02 6.50
C PRO A 27 -10.09 -8.08 5.61
N GLY A 28 -10.16 -8.36 4.30
CA GLY A 28 -10.81 -7.47 3.35
C GLY A 28 -9.95 -6.27 2.94
N TYR A 29 -10.53 -5.41 2.10
CA TYR A 29 -9.88 -4.17 1.65
C TYR A 29 -9.67 -3.18 2.79
N GLY A 30 -10.60 -3.14 3.75
CA GLY A 30 -10.61 -2.19 4.85
C GLY A 30 -11.80 -1.24 4.82
N TRP A 31 -12.05 -0.62 5.97
CA TRP A 31 -13.07 0.40 6.19
C TRP A 31 -12.47 1.76 6.54
N THR A 32 -11.20 1.78 6.91
CA THR A 32 -10.44 2.99 7.25
C THR A 32 -9.46 3.37 6.14
N LEU A 33 -9.01 4.62 6.15
CA LEU A 33 -7.95 5.09 5.25
C LEU A 33 -6.68 4.24 5.38
N GLY A 34 -6.26 3.95 6.61
CA GLY A 34 -5.06 3.16 6.89
C GLY A 34 -5.17 1.75 6.31
N GLU A 35 -6.30 1.08 6.51
CA GLU A 35 -6.51 -0.26 5.94
C GLU A 35 -6.50 -0.24 4.40
N ALA A 36 -7.11 0.77 3.77
CA ALA A 36 -7.06 0.92 2.32
C ALA A 36 -5.62 1.10 1.82
N MET A 37 -4.84 1.99 2.45
CA MET A 37 -3.42 2.17 2.11
C MET A 37 -2.60 0.88 2.27
N ILE A 38 -2.83 0.13 3.36
CA ILE A 38 -2.13 -1.13 3.60
C ILE A 38 -2.53 -2.19 2.58
N SER A 39 -3.81 -2.28 2.22
CA SER A 39 -4.27 -3.19 1.17
C SER A 39 -3.58 -2.88 -0.16
N GLU A 40 -3.58 -1.62 -0.60
CA GLU A 40 -2.87 -1.16 -1.80
C GLU A 40 -1.35 -1.42 -1.75
N GLY A 41 -0.73 -1.17 -0.60
CA GLY A 41 0.70 -1.44 -0.40
C GLY A 41 1.05 -2.93 -0.50
N LEU A 42 0.24 -3.80 0.12
CA LEU A 42 0.42 -5.26 0.07
C LEU A 42 0.29 -5.78 -1.36
N LEU A 43 -0.64 -5.24 -2.14
CA LEU A 43 -0.85 -5.59 -3.54
C LEU A 43 0.39 -5.25 -4.37
N GLY A 44 0.89 -4.01 -4.26
CA GLY A 44 2.07 -3.56 -4.99
C GLY A 44 3.31 -4.40 -4.65
N GLN A 45 3.51 -4.71 -3.37
CA GLN A 45 4.63 -5.53 -2.91
C GLN A 45 4.49 -6.99 -3.33
N PHE A 46 3.29 -7.55 -3.29
CA PHE A 46 3.00 -8.90 -3.77
C PHE A 46 3.28 -9.04 -5.26
N VAL A 47 2.84 -8.08 -6.07
CA VAL A 47 3.12 -8.03 -7.51
C VAL A 47 4.62 -8.00 -7.76
N ARG A 48 5.37 -7.11 -7.07
CA ARG A 48 6.83 -7.04 -7.16
C ARG A 48 7.48 -8.39 -6.83
N ARG A 49 7.04 -9.06 -5.76
CA ARG A 49 7.55 -10.39 -5.38
C ARG A 49 7.27 -11.45 -6.44
N VAL A 50 6.04 -11.54 -6.94
CA VAL A 50 5.61 -12.61 -7.86
C VAL A 50 6.20 -12.41 -9.26
N LEU A 51 6.33 -11.16 -9.70
CA LEU A 51 6.77 -10.84 -11.07
C LEU A 51 8.24 -10.43 -11.17
N GLY A 52 8.92 -10.16 -10.06
CA GLY A 52 10.28 -9.61 -10.07
C GLY A 52 10.35 -8.24 -10.75
N SER A 53 9.26 -7.45 -10.68
CA SER A 53 9.15 -6.17 -11.37
C SER A 53 9.48 -4.98 -10.48
N GLU A 54 9.89 -3.87 -11.08
CA GLU A 54 9.99 -2.59 -10.40
C GLU A 54 8.62 -2.10 -9.86
N PRO A 55 8.62 -1.18 -8.87
CA PRO A 55 7.41 -0.49 -8.42
C PRO A 55 6.80 0.38 -9.52
N GLU A 56 5.48 0.53 -9.49
CA GLU A 56 4.74 1.44 -10.38
C GLU A 56 4.93 2.90 -10.00
N LEU A 57 4.61 3.81 -10.92
CA LEU A 57 4.79 5.25 -10.70
C LEU A 57 4.06 5.76 -9.46
N TRP A 58 2.87 5.23 -9.15
CA TRP A 58 2.09 5.59 -7.97
C TRP A 58 2.60 4.96 -6.67
N GLU A 59 3.42 3.90 -6.73
CA GLU A 59 4.04 3.23 -5.58
C GLU A 59 5.33 3.94 -5.12
N ARG A 60 5.89 4.82 -5.97
CA ARG A 60 7.13 5.57 -5.74
C ARG A 60 7.01 7.05 -6.12
N ALA A 61 5.83 7.63 -5.99
CA ALA A 61 5.56 8.99 -6.44
C ALA A 61 6.24 10.06 -5.58
N LEU A 62 6.51 9.73 -4.32
CA LEU A 62 7.17 10.55 -3.31
C LEU A 62 8.42 9.84 -2.81
N ALA A 63 9.50 10.58 -2.59
CA ALA A 63 10.73 10.05 -2.02
C ALA A 63 10.53 9.68 -0.53
N PRO A 64 11.27 8.69 0.01
CA PRO A 64 11.18 8.33 1.42
C PRO A 64 11.40 9.52 2.37
N GLU A 65 12.30 10.44 2.02
CA GLU A 65 12.60 11.64 2.81
C GLU A 65 11.42 12.61 2.86
N GLU A 66 10.60 12.69 1.80
CA GLU A 66 9.39 13.51 1.78
C GLU A 66 8.32 12.93 2.71
N LEU A 67 8.18 11.60 2.75
CA LEU A 67 7.24 10.93 3.65
C LEU A 67 7.64 11.07 5.12
N LEU A 68 8.93 10.95 5.42
CA LEU A 68 9.47 11.08 6.77
C LEU A 68 9.47 12.53 7.29
N SER A 69 9.59 13.52 6.40
CA SER A 69 9.54 14.94 6.78
C SER A 69 8.11 15.47 6.94
N SER A 70 7.11 14.76 6.42
CA SER A 70 5.68 15.09 6.55
C SER A 70 4.85 13.83 6.88
N PRO A 71 5.09 13.18 8.03
CA PRO A 71 4.39 11.95 8.38
C PRO A 71 2.90 12.18 8.62
N VAL A 72 2.10 11.16 8.33
CA VAL A 72 0.64 11.23 8.49
C VAL A 72 0.26 10.91 9.93
N GLU A 73 -0.63 11.71 10.51
CA GLU A 73 -1.17 11.44 11.85
C GLU A 73 -1.98 10.14 11.88
N PHE A 74 -1.74 9.31 12.89
CA PHE A 74 -2.42 8.03 13.06
C PHE A 74 -3.95 8.17 13.07
N GLN A 75 -4.48 9.23 13.67
CA GLN A 75 -5.92 9.53 13.72
C GLN A 75 -6.56 9.65 12.34
N LEU A 76 -5.83 10.18 11.36
CA LEU A 76 -6.33 10.25 9.98
C LEU A 76 -6.45 8.86 9.37
N LEU A 77 -5.54 7.96 9.72
CA LEU A 77 -5.54 6.58 9.23
C LEU A 77 -6.70 5.77 9.83
N GLU A 78 -7.20 6.14 11.01
CA GLU A 78 -8.38 5.53 11.62
C GLU A 78 -9.71 6.02 11.03
N ALA A 79 -9.70 7.06 10.20
CA ALA A 79 -10.91 7.64 9.63
C ALA A 79 -11.62 6.65 8.70
N THR A 80 -12.89 6.36 8.99
CA THR A 80 -13.77 5.54 8.13
C THR A 80 -14.45 6.36 7.03
N TYR A 81 -14.47 7.68 7.17
CA TYR A 81 -14.90 8.62 6.14
C TYR A 81 -13.72 9.48 5.72
N TYR A 82 -13.21 9.23 4.51
CA TYR A 82 -12.10 9.96 3.92
C TYR A 82 -12.35 10.16 2.42
N ASP A 83 -11.79 11.22 1.83
CA ASP A 83 -11.85 11.44 0.39
C ASP A 83 -10.82 10.54 -0.31
N HIS A 84 -11.26 9.40 -0.81
CA HIS A 84 -10.41 8.46 -1.54
C HIS A 84 -9.76 9.13 -2.76
N SER A 85 -10.44 10.06 -3.43
CA SER A 85 -9.90 10.75 -4.60
C SER A 85 -8.77 11.70 -4.22
N GLU A 86 -8.90 12.40 -3.09
CA GLU A 86 -7.83 13.24 -2.58
C GLU A 86 -6.59 12.40 -2.22
N TRP A 87 -6.76 11.31 -1.47
CA TRP A 87 -5.63 10.50 -0.98
C TRP A 87 -4.94 9.69 -2.07
N PHE A 88 -5.70 9.07 -2.96
CA PHE A 88 -5.17 8.14 -3.95
C PHE A 88 -4.98 8.78 -5.32
N PHE A 89 -5.67 9.88 -5.66
CA PHE A 89 -5.54 10.54 -6.96
C PHE A 89 -5.11 12.01 -6.91
N GLY A 90 -4.98 12.61 -5.72
CA GLY A 90 -4.51 13.99 -5.56
C GLY A 90 -5.49 15.03 -6.09
N THR A 91 -6.80 14.79 -5.99
CA THR A 91 -7.83 15.75 -6.45
C THR A 91 -8.03 16.93 -5.49
N GLY A 92 -7.44 16.88 -4.30
CA GLY A 92 -7.54 17.91 -3.27
C GLY A 92 -6.19 18.56 -2.97
N THR A 93 -5.87 18.71 -1.69
CA THR A 93 -4.65 19.39 -1.22
C THR A 93 -3.45 18.47 -1.10
N ARG A 94 -3.68 17.16 -1.09
CA ARG A 94 -2.64 16.14 -0.93
C ARG A 94 -1.89 15.90 -2.24
N PRO A 95 -0.59 15.56 -2.16
CA PRO A 95 0.16 15.11 -3.33
C PRO A 95 -0.53 13.94 -4.03
N ARG A 96 -0.46 13.94 -5.36
CA ARG A 96 -0.99 12.84 -6.17
C ARG A 96 -0.33 11.53 -5.78
N TRP A 97 -1.15 10.50 -5.59
CA TRP A 97 -0.73 9.14 -5.22
C TRP A 97 -0.13 9.00 -3.81
N LEU A 98 -0.31 9.98 -2.92
CA LEU A 98 0.19 9.88 -1.54
C LEU A 98 -0.25 8.58 -0.86
N GLY A 99 -1.53 8.21 -0.94
CA GLY A 99 -2.03 6.99 -0.31
C GLY A 99 -1.39 5.71 -0.85
N TYR A 100 -1.18 5.63 -2.16
CA TYR A 100 -0.49 4.50 -2.79
C TYR A 100 0.97 4.41 -2.37
N THR A 101 1.71 5.52 -2.47
CA THR A 101 3.14 5.54 -2.16
C THR A 101 3.36 5.28 -0.67
N LEU A 102 2.63 5.96 0.22
CA LEU A 102 2.76 5.76 1.66
C LEU A 102 2.41 4.32 2.06
N GLY A 103 1.29 3.78 1.55
CA GLY A 103 0.91 2.38 1.75
C GLY A 103 2.01 1.40 1.35
N TYR A 104 2.58 1.59 0.15
CA TYR A 104 3.66 0.77 -0.37
C TYR A 104 4.91 0.80 0.54
N GLN A 105 5.32 1.99 1.01
CA GLN A 105 6.49 2.15 1.88
C GLN A 105 6.26 1.60 3.30
N MET A 106 5.05 1.75 3.86
CA MET A 106 4.70 1.14 5.15
C MET A 106 4.83 -0.39 5.11
N VAL A 107 4.36 -1.00 4.01
CA VAL A 107 4.45 -2.45 3.81
C VAL A 107 5.90 -2.88 3.53
N ASP A 108 6.67 -2.11 2.74
CA ASP A 108 8.10 -2.38 2.49
C ASP A 108 8.88 -2.45 3.80
N ALA A 109 8.71 -1.43 4.65
CA ALA A 109 9.40 -1.33 5.93
C ALA A 109 9.00 -2.47 6.88
N TRP A 110 7.73 -2.87 6.88
CA TRP A 110 7.28 -4.02 7.66
C TRP A 110 7.89 -5.33 7.14
N LEU A 111 7.89 -5.57 5.82
CA LEU A 111 8.50 -6.76 5.21
C LEU A 111 10.01 -6.83 5.48
N ALA A 112 10.71 -5.70 5.43
CA ALA A 112 12.14 -5.63 5.74
C ALA A 112 12.46 -6.12 7.16
N LYS A 113 11.54 -5.91 8.10
CA LYS A 113 11.65 -6.38 9.49
C LYS A 113 11.24 -7.83 9.68
N GLN A 114 10.23 -8.31 8.96
CA GLN A 114 9.78 -9.71 9.06
C GLN A 114 10.70 -10.69 8.32
N GLY A 115 11.33 -10.25 7.24
CA GLY A 115 12.02 -11.12 6.29
C GLY A 115 11.02 -11.86 5.39
N GLU A 116 11.30 -13.13 5.09
CA GLU A 116 10.41 -13.90 4.23
C GLU A 116 9.13 -14.31 4.96
N VAL A 117 7.98 -13.83 4.47
CA VAL A 117 6.65 -14.22 4.95
C VAL A 117 6.02 -15.27 4.03
N ASP A 118 5.17 -16.11 4.61
CA ASP A 118 4.43 -17.16 3.91
C ASP A 118 3.21 -16.62 3.15
N ALA A 119 2.60 -17.48 2.32
CA ALA A 119 1.44 -17.10 1.50
C ALA A 119 0.22 -16.69 2.33
N ALA A 120 0.02 -17.31 3.50
CA ALA A 120 -1.10 -16.97 4.38
C ALA A 120 -0.92 -15.56 4.96
N THR A 121 0.30 -15.19 5.32
CA THR A 121 0.64 -13.88 5.86
C THR A 121 0.45 -12.77 4.83
N TRP A 122 0.86 -12.99 3.57
CA TRP A 122 0.63 -12.03 2.47
C TRP A 122 -0.84 -11.64 2.29
N VAL A 123 -1.76 -12.55 2.62
CA VAL A 123 -3.19 -12.37 2.46
C VAL A 123 -3.83 -11.85 3.73
N ASN A 124 -3.45 -12.41 4.89
CA ASN A 124 -4.23 -12.29 6.13
C ASN A 124 -3.65 -11.32 7.15
N VAL A 125 -2.47 -10.73 6.92
CA VAL A 125 -1.89 -9.79 7.89
C VAL A 125 -2.87 -8.63 8.18
N PRO A 126 -3.20 -8.39 9.46
CA PRO A 126 -3.99 -7.24 9.88
C PRO A 126 -3.28 -5.93 9.56
N ALA A 127 -4.03 -4.92 9.08
CA ALA A 127 -3.43 -3.61 8.76
C ALA A 127 -2.76 -2.96 9.99
N GLN A 128 -3.33 -3.19 11.18
CA GLN A 128 -2.81 -2.67 12.45
C GLN A 128 -1.34 -3.08 12.72
N ASP A 129 -0.92 -4.28 12.29
CA ASP A 129 0.44 -4.77 12.55
C ASP A 129 1.46 -3.99 11.71
N ILE A 130 1.10 -3.67 10.48
CA ILE A 130 1.91 -2.88 9.57
C ILE A 130 1.89 -1.40 9.98
N LEU A 131 0.73 -0.87 10.37
CA LEU A 131 0.61 0.50 10.89
C LEU A 131 1.42 0.70 12.18
N ALA A 132 1.44 -0.29 13.07
CA ALA A 132 2.26 -0.25 14.28
C ALA A 132 3.76 -0.21 13.94
N ASN A 133 4.20 -0.93 12.91
CA ASN A 133 5.55 -0.81 12.40
C ASN A 133 5.81 0.56 11.78
N ALA A 134 4.90 1.06 10.94
CA ALA A 134 5.02 2.37 10.30
C ALA A 134 5.16 3.53 11.31
N THR A 135 4.52 3.42 12.48
CA THR A 135 4.75 4.35 13.59
C THR A 135 6.18 4.28 14.13
N GLN A 136 6.75 3.08 14.29
CA GLN A 136 8.12 2.91 14.76
C GLN A 136 9.15 3.45 13.77
N GLU A 137 8.85 3.34 12.47
CA GLU A 137 9.68 3.85 11.37
C GLU A 137 9.49 5.36 11.10
N GLY A 138 8.58 6.02 11.82
CA GLY A 138 8.34 7.47 11.69
C GLY A 138 7.54 7.89 10.45
N LEU A 139 7.00 6.95 9.67
CA LEU A 139 6.10 7.23 8.54
C LEU A 139 4.71 7.70 8.99
N VAL A 140 4.34 7.33 10.23
CA VAL A 140 3.07 7.68 10.86
C VAL A 140 3.36 8.24 12.25
N THR A 141 2.75 9.37 12.60
CA THR A 141 2.91 9.98 13.93
C THR A 141 1.78 9.58 14.86
N ARG A 142 2.12 9.35 16.13
CA ARG A 142 1.16 9.34 17.23
C ARG A 142 1.27 10.68 17.98
N PRO A 143 0.17 11.19 18.57
CA PRO A 143 0.21 12.35 19.46
C PRO A 143 1.18 12.14 20.63
#